data_AF-A0AAP3GAD4-F1
#
_entry.id   AF-A0AAP3GAD4-F1
#
_cell.length_a   1.000
_cell.length_b   1.000
_cell.length_c   1.000
_cell.angle_alpha   90.00
_cell.angle_beta   90.00
_cell.angle_gamma   90.00
#
_symmetry.space_group_name_H-M   'P 1'
#
loop_
_entity.id
_entity.type
_entity.pdbx_description
1 polymer ?
#
loop_
_entity_poly.entity_id
_entity_poly.type
_entity_poly.pdbx_seq_one_letter_code
_entity_poly.pdbx_strand_id
1 'polypeptide(L)'
;MPYPRSEQETVLTYEYETRQWLAYSCVPAHIRKLTDIGRNVTILDRDESGEPSAIRAELSSKQVRMMAERVMTEEQRVAAADRLRLLNVNRAKTNVVEPTG
;
A
#
# COMPACT_ATOMS: atom_id res chain seq x y z
N MET A 1 -14.71 -17.96 2.40
CA MET A 1 -13.36 -18.30 1.89
C MET A 1 -12.77 -17.09 1.15
N PRO A 2 -11.49 -16.71 1.35
CA PRO A 2 -10.85 -15.69 0.52
C PRO A 2 -10.74 -16.19 -0.93
N TYR A 3 -10.74 -15.26 -1.89
CA TYR A 3 -10.55 -15.60 -3.31
C TYR A 3 -9.27 -16.44 -3.49
N PRO A 4 -9.29 -17.48 -4.36
CA PRO A 4 -8.10 -18.22 -4.74
C PRO A 4 -6.99 -17.29 -5.20
N ARG A 5 -5.73 -17.60 -4.87
CA ARG A 5 -4.58 -16.73 -5.21
C ARG A 5 -4.50 -16.39 -6.71
N SER A 6 -4.91 -17.31 -7.58
CA SER A 6 -4.95 -17.13 -9.03
C SER A 6 -6.00 -16.14 -9.51
N GLU A 7 -7.02 -15.87 -8.70
CA GLU A 7 -8.14 -14.98 -9.00
C GLU A 7 -8.01 -13.63 -8.27
N GLN A 8 -7.05 -13.50 -7.37
CA GLN A 8 -6.83 -12.27 -6.64
C GLN A 8 -6.29 -11.18 -7.56
N GLU A 9 -7.00 -10.06 -7.60
CA GLU A 9 -6.63 -8.93 -8.43
C GLU A 9 -6.88 -7.59 -7.73
N THR A 10 -6.32 -6.54 -8.33
CA THR A 10 -6.62 -5.16 -7.95
C THR A 10 -6.70 -4.35 -9.22
N VAL A 11 -7.82 -3.67 -9.39
CA VAL A 11 -8.13 -2.91 -10.59
C VAL A 11 -8.29 -1.45 -10.21
N LEU A 12 -7.62 -0.57 -10.96
CA LEU A 12 -7.77 0.87 -10.86
C LEU A 12 -8.40 1.39 -12.15
N THR A 13 -9.57 2.00 -12.02
CA THR A 13 -10.29 2.62 -13.13
C THR A 13 -10.33 4.12 -12.92
N TYR A 14 -9.97 4.88 -13.96
CA TYR A 14 -10.14 6.33 -13.95
C TYR A 14 -11.43 6.69 -14.68
N GLU A 15 -12.37 7.31 -13.96
CA GLU A 15 -13.60 7.82 -14.53
C GLU A 15 -13.42 9.29 -14.92
N TYR A 16 -13.46 9.57 -16.22
CA TYR A 16 -13.09 10.89 -16.75
C TYR A 16 -14.09 11.98 -16.38
N GLU A 17 -15.39 11.67 -16.39
CA GLU A 17 -16.46 12.63 -16.11
C GLU A 17 -16.39 13.15 -14.67
N THR A 18 -16.23 12.23 -13.70
CA THR A 18 -16.13 12.55 -12.27
C THR A 18 -14.70 12.93 -11.86
N ARG A 19 -13.70 12.64 -12.70
CA ARG A 19 -12.26 12.79 -12.43
C ARG A 19 -11.81 12.02 -11.20
N GLN A 20 -12.43 10.86 -10.95
CA GLN A 20 -12.16 10.01 -9.80
C GLN A 20 -11.42 8.74 -10.20
N TRP A 21 -10.60 8.23 -9.28
CA TRP A 21 -10.04 6.89 -9.38
C TRP A 21 -10.87 5.94 -8.53
N LEU A 22 -11.33 4.86 -9.14
CA LEU A 22 -12.06 3.79 -8.50
C LEU A 22 -11.12 2.60 -8.35
N ALA A 23 -10.91 2.17 -7.11
CA ALA A 23 -10.13 0.99 -6.77
C ALA A 23 -11.07 -0.15 -6.40
N TYR A 24 -10.92 -1.28 -7.08
CA TYR A 24 -11.45 -2.57 -6.66
C TYR A 24 -10.30 -3.45 -6.20
N SER A 25 -10.49 -4.22 -5.13
CA SER A 25 -9.50 -5.23 -4.73
C SER A 25 -10.12 -6.37 -3.95
N CYS A 26 -9.70 -7.58 -4.29
CA CYS A 26 -9.84 -8.79 -3.48
C CYS A 26 -8.48 -9.30 -2.95
N VAL A 27 -7.41 -8.50 -3.07
CA VAL A 27 -6.06 -8.82 -2.57
C VAL A 27 -5.95 -8.35 -1.12
N PRO A 28 -5.72 -9.23 -0.12
CA PRO A 28 -5.77 -8.85 1.30
C PRO A 28 -4.84 -7.71 1.71
N ALA A 29 -3.62 -7.65 1.14
CA ALA A 29 -2.68 -6.57 1.41
C ALA A 29 -3.19 -5.21 0.91
N HIS A 30 -3.84 -5.19 -0.25
CA HIS A 30 -4.40 -3.98 -0.84
C HIS A 30 -5.71 -3.59 -0.17
N ILE A 31 -6.55 -4.54 0.23
CA ILE A 31 -7.76 -4.28 1.04
C ILE A 31 -7.41 -3.49 2.29
N ARG A 32 -6.41 -3.95 3.07
CA ARG A 32 -5.94 -3.23 4.27
C ARG A 32 -5.48 -1.81 3.93
N LYS A 33 -4.69 -1.67 2.87
CA LYS A 33 -4.16 -0.36 2.46
C LYS A 33 -5.25 0.60 1.99
N LEU A 34 -6.17 0.13 1.16
CA LEU A 34 -7.27 0.90 0.60
C LEU A 34 -8.33 1.24 1.64
N THR A 35 -8.53 0.40 2.65
CA THR A 35 -9.39 0.73 3.80
C THR A 35 -8.82 1.89 4.61
N ASP A 36 -7.49 1.97 4.74
CA ASP A 36 -6.78 3.04 5.45
C ASP A 36 -6.75 4.37 4.68
N ILE A 37 -6.49 4.34 3.36
CA ILE A 37 -6.28 5.57 2.57
C ILE A 37 -7.46 5.97 1.68
N GLY A 38 -8.36 5.03 1.39
CA GLY A 38 -9.45 5.20 0.44
C GLY A 38 -10.58 6.05 1.02
N ARG A 39 -11.36 6.67 0.14
CA ARG A 39 -12.62 7.32 0.47
C ARG A 39 -13.79 6.44 0.03
N ASN A 40 -14.96 6.65 0.60
CA ASN A 40 -16.20 5.95 0.23
C ASN A 40 -16.02 4.42 0.13
N VAL A 41 -15.27 3.86 1.09
CA VAL A 41 -14.95 2.43 1.10
C VAL A 41 -16.23 1.63 1.28
N THR A 42 -16.50 0.77 0.31
CA THR A 42 -17.64 -0.13 0.29
C THR A 42 -17.12 -1.57 0.35
N ILE A 43 -17.60 -2.34 1.32
CA ILE A 43 -17.32 -3.77 1.41
C ILE A 43 -18.27 -4.48 0.45
N LEU A 44 -17.71 -5.20 -0.52
CA LEU A 44 -18.47 -5.92 -1.54
C LEU A 44 -18.78 -7.34 -1.07
N ASP A 45 -17.78 -8.00 -0.47
CA ASP A 45 -17.90 -9.35 0.08
C ASP A 45 -17.18 -9.48 1.42
N ARG A 46 -17.61 -10.48 2.20
CA ARG A 46 -16.97 -10.91 3.44
C ARG A 46 -16.61 -12.38 3.38
N ASP A 47 -15.56 -12.77 4.09
CA ASP A 47 -15.23 -14.17 4.29
C ASP A 47 -16.08 -14.81 5.40
N GLU A 48 -15.80 -16.08 5.70
CA GLU A 48 -16.52 -16.85 6.73
C GLU A 48 -16.28 -16.32 8.15
N SER A 49 -15.21 -15.57 8.37
CA SER A 49 -14.91 -14.90 9.64
C SER A 49 -15.61 -13.55 9.76
N GLY A 50 -16.28 -13.10 8.69
CA GLY A 50 -16.91 -11.79 8.61
C GLY A 50 -15.94 -10.68 8.22
N GLU A 51 -14.69 -10.98 7.88
CA GLU A 51 -13.70 -9.97 7.45
C GLU A 51 -13.90 -9.59 5.98
N PRO A 52 -13.63 -8.34 5.56
CA PRO A 52 -13.74 -7.94 4.17
C PRO A 52 -12.86 -8.78 3.23
N SER A 53 -13.48 -9.43 2.24
CA SER A 53 -12.78 -10.25 1.23
C SER A 53 -12.71 -9.58 -0.14
N ALA A 54 -13.57 -8.60 -0.41
CA ALA A 54 -13.48 -7.68 -1.54
C ALA A 54 -14.03 -6.31 -1.17
N ILE A 55 -13.43 -5.25 -1.71
CA ILE A 55 -13.85 -3.87 -1.48
C ILE A 55 -13.83 -3.04 -2.76
N ARG A 56 -14.57 -1.93 -2.73
CA ARG A 56 -14.40 -0.79 -3.62
C ARG A 56 -14.06 0.46 -2.83
N ALA A 57 -13.20 1.32 -3.35
CA ALA A 57 -12.85 2.59 -2.73
C ALA A 57 -12.57 3.66 -3.80
N GLU A 58 -12.73 4.92 -3.42
CA GLU A 58 -12.33 6.07 -4.22
C GLU A 58 -10.94 6.57 -3.81
N LEU A 59 -10.13 6.92 -4.81
CA LEU A 59 -8.83 7.55 -4.65
C LEU A 59 -8.82 8.91 -5.36
N SER A 60 -8.12 9.86 -4.77
CA SER A 60 -7.82 11.14 -5.41
C SER A 60 -6.65 11.02 -6.39
N SER A 61 -6.55 11.97 -7.32
CA SER A 61 -5.44 12.06 -8.27
C SER A 61 -4.06 12.17 -7.63
N LYS A 62 -3.96 12.59 -6.36
CA LYS A 62 -2.68 12.64 -5.61
C LYS A 62 -2.22 11.26 -5.10
N GLN A 63 -3.13 10.29 -5.01
CA GLN A 63 -2.88 8.95 -4.49
C GLN A 63 -2.49 7.96 -5.59
N VAL A 64 -2.78 8.27 -6.86
CA VAL A 64 -2.43 7.41 -8.01
C VAL A 64 -1.35 8.10 -8.84
N ARG A 65 -0.26 7.38 -9.12
CA ARG A 65 0.85 7.89 -9.96
C ARG A 65 1.30 6.81 -10.93
N MET A 66 1.33 7.16 -12.21
CA MET A 66 1.99 6.37 -13.25
C MET A 66 3.42 6.91 -13.38
N MET A 67 4.41 6.09 -13.05
CA MET A 67 5.82 6.46 -13.12
C MET A 67 6.59 5.38 -13.85
N ALA A 68 7.64 5.78 -14.59
CA ALA A 68 8.58 4.84 -15.16
C ALA A 68 9.24 4.01 -14.04
N GLU A 69 9.52 2.73 -14.34
CA GLU A 69 10.26 1.88 -13.43
C GLU A 69 11.62 2.51 -13.11
N ARG A 70 11.94 2.61 -11.82
CA ARG A 70 13.24 3.10 -11.40
C ARG A 70 14.24 1.97 -11.45
N VAL A 71 15.08 1.96 -12.49
CA VAL A 71 16.27 1.11 -12.54
C VAL A 71 17.39 1.81 -11.78
N MET A 72 17.75 1.29 -10.61
CA MET A 72 18.90 1.78 -9.87
C MET A 72 20.18 1.19 -10.47
N THR A 73 21.18 2.04 -10.68
CA THR A 73 22.54 1.54 -10.96
C THR A 73 23.10 0.84 -9.72
N GLU A 74 24.11 -0.01 -9.89
CA GLU A 74 24.72 -0.73 -8.76
C GLU A 74 25.26 0.24 -7.69
N GLU A 75 25.88 1.34 -8.13
CA GLU A 75 26.36 2.41 -7.24
C GLU A 75 25.22 3.03 -6.42
N GLN A 76 24.05 3.26 -7.03
CA GLN A 76 22.87 3.78 -6.34
C GLN A 76 22.27 2.75 -5.37
N ARG A 77 22.36 1.46 -5.69
CA ARG A 77 21.92 0.35 -4.84
C ARG A 77 22.79 0.26 -3.59
N VAL A 78 24.12 0.32 -3.75
CA VAL A 78 25.08 0.34 -2.63
C VAL A 78 24.84 1.57 -1.75
N ALA A 79 24.73 2.76 -2.35
CA ALA A 79 24.45 3.98 -1.60
C ALA A 79 23.11 3.93 -0.84
N ALA A 80 22.09 3.26 -1.38
CA ALA A 80 20.82 3.06 -0.69
C ALA A 80 20.95 2.08 0.49
N ALA A 81 21.73 1.01 0.33
CA ALA A 81 22.02 0.06 1.40
C ALA A 81 22.80 0.72 2.56
N ASP A 82 23.78 1.56 2.24
CA ASP A 82 24.55 2.30 3.25
C ASP A 82 23.68 3.30 4.02
N ARG A 83 22.79 4.01 3.33
CA ARG A 83 21.81 4.91 3.97
C ARG A 83 20.90 4.14 4.94
N LEU A 84 20.40 2.97 4.55
CA LEU A 84 19.57 2.11 5.42
C LEU A 84 20.36 1.62 6.65
N ARG A 85 21.62 1.22 6.46
CA ARG A 85 22.50 0.81 7.56
C ARG A 85 22.71 1.94 8.58
N LEU A 86 22.98 3.15 8.11
CA LEU A 86 23.14 4.32 8.96
C LEU A 86 21.86 4.67 9.73
N LEU A 87 20.69 4.60 9.07
CA LEU A 87 19.39 4.82 9.72
C LEU A 87 19.12 3.80 10.84
N ASN A 88 19.43 2.52 10.61
CA ASN A 88 19.28 1.48 11.63
C ASN A 88 20.23 1.66 12.81
N VAL A 89 21.49 2.05 12.55
CA VAL A 89 22.47 2.38 13.60
C VAL A 89 22.00 3.59 14.42
N ASN A 90 21.49 4.63 13.77
CA ASN A 90 20.99 5.82 14.47
C ASN A 90 19.75 5.50 15.31
N ARG A 91 18.82 4.69 14.79
CA ARG A 91 17.65 4.23 15.56
C ARG A 91 18.03 3.42 16.79
N ALA A 92 19.06 2.57 16.69
CA ALA A 92 19.60 1.84 17.83
C ALA A 92 20.23 2.77 18.88
N LYS A 93 20.93 3.83 18.45
CA LYS A 93 21.50 4.82 19.37
C LYS A 93 20.42 5.66 20.08
N THR A 94 19.38 6.09 19.37
CA THR A 94 18.27 6.87 19.96
C THR A 94 17.52 6.06 21.03
N ASN A 95 17.29 4.76 20.79
CA ASN A 95 16.61 3.88 21.75
C ASN A 95 17.46 3.53 22.99
N VAL A 96 18.77 3.81 22.99
CA VAL A 96 19.66 3.59 24.14
C VAL A 96 19.77 4.84 25.02
N VAL A 97 19.40 6.03 24.50
CA VAL A 97 19.52 7.31 25.22
C VAL A 97 18.25 7.69 26.00
N GLU A 98 17.08 7.12 25.67
CA GLU A 98 15.86 7.27 26.49
C GLU A 98 15.45 5.95 27.16
N PRO A 99 16.14 5.58 28.25
CA PRO A 99 15.40 5.20 29.43
C PRO A 99 16.02 5.86 30.66
N THR A 100 15.25 6.74 31.29
CA THR A 100 15.04 6.94 32.76
C THR A 100 14.82 8.43 33.01
N GLY A 101 13.55 8.82 33.00
CA GLY A 101 13.02 10.03 33.63
C GLY A 101 11.68 9.66 34.22
#